data_AF-A0AAQ3SCX2-F1
#
_entry.id   AF-A0AAQ3SCX2-F1
#
_cell.length_a   1.000
_cell.length_b   1.000
_cell.length_c   1.000
_cell.angle_alpha   90.00
_cell.angle_beta   90.00
_cell.angle_gamma   90.00
#
_symmetry.space_group_name_H-M   'P 1'
#
loop_
_entity.id
_entity.type
_entity.pdbx_description
1 polymer ?
#
loop_
_entity_poly.entity_id
_entity_poly.type
_entity_poly.pdbx_seq_one_letter_code
_entity_poly.pdbx_strand_id
1 'polypeptide(L)'
;MKSIFWSHASQQGEYADFGDAVTFDTTHKTNMYGKPLGMFVGANNHLQCTTFGFVLLGDETIETFEWVFNAFKTCMGGDGPRVMLTDQDPAMPVALGRVFPNTIHRLCLWHVQNRFRTYLNKLYKRFGDRDFKAKFQSIIHHPLTPSEFETAWEWMLEKFSLRDDTTLKNLHDL
;
A
#
# COMPACT_ATOMS: atom_id res chain seq x y z
N MET A 1 7.99 6.79 24.81
CA MET A 1 7.86 5.32 24.82
C MET A 1 8.46 4.81 23.52
N LYS A 2 9.34 3.81 23.59
CA LYS A 2 10.03 3.25 22.41
C LYS A 2 9.08 2.36 21.59
N SER A 3 9.33 2.23 20.30
CA SER A 3 8.61 1.32 19.41
C SER A 3 8.84 -0.14 19.79
N ILE A 4 7.87 -1.02 19.51
CA ILE A 4 7.93 -2.46 19.81
C ILE A 4 7.58 -3.23 18.55
N PHE A 5 8.43 -4.18 18.13
CA PHE A 5 8.20 -5.09 17.02
C PHE A 5 8.04 -6.52 17.55
N TRP A 6 7.12 -7.30 16.97
CA TRP A 6 7.00 -8.72 17.28
C TRP A 6 6.51 -9.53 16.07
N SER A 7 6.95 -10.79 16.03
CA SER A 7 6.58 -11.80 15.05
C SER A 7 6.63 -13.17 15.70
N HIS A 8 5.67 -14.04 15.36
CA HIS A 8 5.69 -15.45 15.73
C HIS A 8 6.53 -16.27 14.76
N ALA A 9 7.01 -17.45 15.17
CA ALA A 9 7.83 -18.33 14.32
C ALA A 9 7.08 -18.77 13.04
N SER A 10 5.77 -19.00 13.14
CA SER A 10 4.94 -19.32 11.97
C SER A 10 4.91 -18.18 10.95
N GLN A 11 4.90 -16.93 11.40
CA GLN A 11 4.88 -15.75 10.53
C GLN A 11 6.21 -15.57 9.79
N GLN A 12 7.32 -15.97 10.42
CA GLN A 12 8.64 -15.99 9.77
C GLN A 12 8.70 -17.09 8.70
N GLY A 13 8.14 -18.27 8.97
CA GLY A 13 7.99 -19.33 7.97
C GLY A 13 7.11 -18.89 6.79
N GLU A 14 5.98 -18.27 7.08
CA GLU A 14 5.10 -17.69 6.06
C GLU A 14 5.80 -16.59 5.23
N TYR A 15 6.66 -15.77 5.85
CA TYR A 15 7.46 -14.80 5.10
C TYR A 15 8.46 -15.48 4.17
N ALA A 16 9.10 -16.57 4.61
CA ALA A 16 10.03 -17.32 3.77
C ALA A 16 9.35 -17.88 2.50
N ASP A 17 8.06 -18.24 2.60
CA ASP A 17 7.29 -18.78 1.48
C ASP A 17 6.59 -17.68 0.63
N PHE A 18 6.16 -16.58 1.26
CA PHE A 18 5.23 -15.60 0.66
C PHE A 18 5.69 -14.13 0.76
N GLY A 19 6.94 -13.89 1.16
CA GLY A 19 7.49 -12.55 1.46
C GLY A 19 7.91 -11.72 0.25
N ASP A 20 7.62 -12.16 -0.99
CA ASP A 20 8.01 -11.43 -2.20
C ASP A 20 7.38 -10.02 -2.28
N ALA A 21 6.11 -9.91 -1.90
CA ALA A 21 5.35 -8.67 -1.91
C ALA A 21 4.74 -8.43 -0.53
N VAL A 22 5.16 -7.34 0.12
CA VAL A 22 4.76 -7.00 1.49
C VAL A 22 4.10 -5.63 1.50
N THR A 23 2.93 -5.52 2.10
CA THR A 23 2.34 -4.24 2.49
C THR A 23 2.72 -3.95 3.93
N PHE A 24 3.26 -2.76 4.18
CA PHE A 24 3.43 -2.22 5.52
C PHE A 24 2.55 -0.98 5.66
N ASP A 25 1.60 -1.03 6.58
CA ASP A 25 0.64 0.06 6.77
C ASP A 25 0.44 0.34 8.26
N THR A 26 0.29 1.62 8.61
CA THR A 26 0.05 2.07 9.98
C THR A 26 -1.40 2.46 10.18
N THR A 27 -2.08 1.76 11.09
CA THR A 27 -3.45 2.14 11.47
C THR A 27 -3.41 3.28 12.47
N HIS A 28 -4.16 4.34 12.19
CA HIS A 28 -4.10 5.58 12.96
C HIS A 28 -4.70 5.42 14.36
N LYS A 29 -3.85 5.51 15.40
CA LYS A 29 -4.18 5.84 16.80
C LYS A 29 -5.41 5.14 17.41
N THR A 30 -5.60 3.86 17.11
CA THR A 30 -6.77 3.08 17.56
C THR A 30 -6.64 2.53 18.99
N ASN A 31 -5.47 2.63 19.62
CA ASN A 31 -5.27 2.14 20.98
C ASN A 31 -5.40 3.25 22.05
N MET A 32 -5.63 2.84 23.29
CA MET A 32 -5.79 3.73 24.46
C MET A 32 -4.58 4.66 24.73
N TYR A 33 -3.45 4.42 24.08
CA TYR A 33 -2.22 5.18 24.21
C TYR A 33 -2.00 6.15 23.03
N GLY A 34 -2.93 6.22 22.08
CA GLY A 34 -2.84 7.06 20.89
C GLY A 34 -1.65 6.72 19.99
N LYS A 35 -1.21 5.45 19.97
CA LYS A 35 -0.06 4.97 19.21
C LYS A 35 -0.46 4.28 17.92
N PRO A 36 0.25 4.52 16.79
CA PRO A 36 0.00 3.78 15.56
C PRO A 36 0.38 2.31 15.71
N LEU A 37 -0.49 1.42 15.20
CA LEU A 37 -0.19 0.00 15.05
C LEU A 37 0.10 -0.26 13.57
N GLY A 38 1.33 -0.66 13.28
CA GLY A 38 1.74 -1.12 11.96
C GLY A 38 1.69 -2.63 11.80
N MET A 39 1.42 -3.09 10.59
CA MET A 39 1.40 -4.52 10.24
C MET A 39 2.18 -4.76 8.96
N PHE A 40 2.97 -5.83 8.94
CA PHE A 40 3.57 -6.37 7.72
C PHE A 40 2.69 -7.50 7.21
N VAL A 41 2.12 -7.35 6.01
CA VAL A 41 1.12 -8.27 5.45
C VAL A 41 1.48 -8.61 4.00
N GLY A 42 1.48 -9.88 3.65
CA GLY A 42 1.54 -10.36 2.26
C GLY A 42 0.30 -11.16 1.89
N ALA A 43 0.42 -11.96 0.85
CA ALA A 43 -0.63 -12.90 0.43
C ALA A 43 -0.03 -14.27 0.13
N ASN A 44 -0.73 -15.32 0.54
CA ASN A 44 -0.36 -16.70 0.21
C ASN A 44 -0.83 -17.10 -1.20
N ASN A 45 -0.53 -18.34 -1.62
CA ASN A 45 -0.93 -18.90 -2.91
C ASN A 45 -2.46 -19.00 -3.14
N HIS A 46 -3.27 -18.80 -2.11
CA HIS A 46 -4.74 -18.74 -2.18
C HIS A 46 -5.29 -17.31 -2.18
N LEU A 47 -4.42 -16.31 -2.34
CA LEU A 47 -4.76 -14.89 -2.27
C LEU A 47 -5.35 -14.46 -0.92
N GLN A 48 -5.04 -15.20 0.14
CA GLN A 48 -5.44 -14.86 1.50
C GLN A 48 -4.38 -13.99 2.15
N CYS A 49 -4.81 -13.02 2.96
CA CYS A 49 -3.90 -12.19 3.72
C CYS A 49 -3.07 -13.02 4.70
N THR A 50 -1.76 -12.78 4.70
CA THR A 50 -0.80 -13.45 5.59
C THR A 50 -0.03 -12.40 6.34
N THR A 51 0.01 -12.47 7.67
CA THR A 51 0.66 -11.44 8.49
C THR A 51 2.04 -11.90 8.90
N PHE A 52 3.07 -11.13 8.54
CA PHE A 52 4.46 -11.44 8.85
C PHE A 52 4.93 -10.83 10.18
N GLY A 53 4.28 -9.78 10.65
CA GLY A 53 4.65 -9.17 11.92
C GLY A 53 3.87 -7.92 12.21
N PHE A 54 4.05 -7.43 13.43
CA PHE A 54 3.37 -6.25 13.94
C PHE A 54 4.37 -5.30 14.57
N VAL A 55 3.99 -4.04 14.59
CA VAL A 55 4.76 -3.00 15.26
C VAL A 55 3.86 -2.00 15.94
N LEU A 56 4.19 -1.65 17.17
CA LEU A 56 3.61 -0.51 17.85
C LEU A 56 4.59 0.65 17.78
N LEU A 57 4.23 1.72 17.07
CA LEU A 57 5.12 2.85 16.84
C LEU A 57 5.09 3.85 17.99
N GLY A 58 6.28 4.34 18.37
CA GLY A 58 6.43 5.46 19.30
C GLY A 58 6.06 6.81 18.67
N ASP A 59 6.46 7.01 17.42
CA ASP A 59 6.22 8.17 16.56
C ASP A 59 6.35 7.77 15.08
N GLU A 60 6.06 8.70 14.17
CA GLU A 60 6.12 8.53 12.71
C GLU A 60 7.28 9.38 12.15
N THR A 61 8.51 9.04 12.56
CA THR A 61 9.75 9.68 12.09
C THR A 61 10.55 8.74 11.19
N ILE A 62 11.50 9.29 10.41
CA ILE A 62 12.39 8.50 9.56
C ILE A 62 13.18 7.51 10.41
N GLU A 63 13.71 7.97 11.54
CA GLU A 63 14.51 7.18 12.47
C GLU A 63 13.70 6.02 13.06
N THR A 64 12.43 6.26 13.39
CA THR A 64 11.54 5.21 13.86
C THR A 64 11.26 4.19 12.76
N PHE A 65 10.92 4.62 11.53
CA PHE A 65 10.67 3.69 10.44
C PHE A 65 11.91 2.88 10.04
N GLU A 66 13.10 3.48 10.07
CA GLU A 66 14.36 2.75 9.86
C GLU A 66 14.55 1.66 10.92
N TRP A 67 14.27 1.98 12.19
CA TRP A 67 14.33 0.99 13.25
C TRP A 67 13.32 -0.14 13.01
N VAL A 68 12.08 0.18 12.61
CA VAL A 68 11.03 -0.80 12.30
C VAL A 68 11.45 -1.71 11.15
N PHE A 69 11.97 -1.15 10.06
CA PHE A 69 12.41 -1.91 8.90
C PHE A 69 13.64 -2.77 9.21
N ASN A 70 14.59 -2.28 10.03
CA ASN A 70 15.72 -3.09 10.47
C ASN A 70 15.30 -4.23 11.41
N ALA A 71 14.33 -4.00 12.30
CA ALA A 71 13.77 -5.04 13.16
C ALA A 71 13.09 -6.13 12.32
N PHE A 72 12.28 -5.74 11.34
CA PHE A 72 11.68 -6.66 10.38
C PHE A 72 12.73 -7.43 9.59
N LYS A 73 13.71 -6.74 8.99
CA LYS A 73 14.83 -7.33 8.24
C LYS A 73 15.55 -8.41 9.03
N THR A 74 15.90 -8.08 10.27
CA THR A 74 16.61 -9.00 11.19
C THR A 74 15.74 -10.22 11.51
N CYS A 75 14.45 -10.01 11.78
CA CYS A 75 13.51 -11.08 12.10
C CYS A 75 13.22 -12.02 10.92
N MET A 76 13.33 -11.52 9.68
CA MET A 76 12.93 -12.22 8.46
C MET A 76 14.09 -12.82 7.66
N GLY A 77 15.32 -12.79 8.19
CA GLY A 77 16.46 -13.44 7.53
C GLY A 77 17.23 -12.56 6.53
N GLY A 78 17.00 -11.26 6.51
CA GLY A 78 17.97 -10.29 6.00
C GLY A 78 17.76 -9.72 4.59
N ASP A 79 17.14 -10.42 3.65
CA ASP A 79 17.14 -9.98 2.24
C ASP A 79 16.02 -8.98 1.85
N GLY A 80 15.04 -8.76 2.73
CA GLY A 80 13.91 -7.88 2.44
C GLY A 80 13.01 -8.37 1.29
N PRO A 81 11.82 -7.80 1.12
CA PRO A 81 10.91 -8.23 0.05
C PRO A 81 11.33 -7.65 -1.30
N ARG A 82 10.86 -8.25 -2.40
CA ARG A 82 11.08 -7.70 -3.76
C ARG A 82 10.31 -6.40 -3.95
N VAL A 83 9.09 -6.36 -3.44
CA VAL A 83 8.19 -5.20 -3.50
C VAL A 83 7.67 -4.92 -2.10
N MET A 84 7.73 -3.65 -1.69
CA MET A 84 7.05 -3.20 -0.48
C MET A 84 6.09 -2.07 -0.79
N LEU A 85 4.82 -2.24 -0.40
CA LEU A 85 3.78 -1.24 -0.50
C LEU A 85 3.62 -0.53 0.85
N THR A 86 3.63 0.80 0.86
CA THR A 86 3.39 1.57 2.09
C THR A 86 2.34 2.63 1.91
N ASP A 87 1.92 3.29 2.99
CA ASP A 87 1.11 4.50 2.89
C ASP A 87 1.90 5.69 2.28
N GLN A 88 1.31 6.88 2.31
CA GLN A 88 1.89 8.12 1.74
C GLN A 88 2.70 8.93 2.75
N ASP A 89 3.11 8.34 3.89
CA ASP A 89 3.98 9.02 4.84
C ASP A 89 5.34 9.32 4.20
N PRO A 90 5.81 10.58 4.21
CA PRO A 90 7.05 10.98 3.54
C PRO A 90 8.32 10.39 4.20
N ALA A 91 8.25 9.92 5.44
CA ALA A 91 9.37 9.32 6.14
C ALA A 91 9.61 7.86 5.70
N MET A 92 8.55 7.12 5.35
CA MET A 92 8.65 5.72 4.93
C MET A 92 9.54 5.49 3.69
N PRO A 93 9.39 6.20 2.55
CA PRO A 93 10.25 5.95 1.38
C PRO A 93 11.73 6.22 1.67
N VAL A 94 12.03 7.21 2.52
CA VAL A 94 13.41 7.53 2.92
C VAL A 94 13.99 6.40 3.77
N ALA A 95 13.26 5.96 4.80
CA ALA A 95 13.69 4.88 5.68
C ALA A 95 13.82 3.54 4.92
N LEU A 96 12.86 3.23 4.05
CA LEU A 96 12.84 2.02 3.25
C LEU A 96 14.03 1.99 2.29
N GLY A 97 14.32 3.10 1.59
CA GLY A 97 15.48 3.18 0.69
C GLY A 97 16.82 3.02 1.41
N ARG A 98 16.90 3.40 2.69
CA ARG A 98 18.10 3.20 3.53
C ARG A 98 18.28 1.75 4.00
N VAL A 99 17.19 1.06 4.36
CA VAL A 99 17.24 -0.30 4.92
C VAL A 99 17.19 -1.40 3.84
N PHE A 100 16.42 -1.15 2.78
CA PHE A 100 16.13 -2.07 1.69
C PHE A 100 16.37 -1.41 0.31
N PRO A 101 17.63 -1.10 -0.05
CA PRO A 101 17.94 -0.35 -1.27
C PRO A 101 17.54 -1.05 -2.57
N ASN A 102 17.33 -2.38 -2.54
CA ASN A 102 16.94 -3.18 -3.70
C ASN A 102 15.42 -3.46 -3.75
N THR A 103 14.67 -3.07 -2.72
CA THR A 103 13.22 -3.27 -2.68
C THR A 103 12.53 -2.22 -3.53
N ILE A 104 11.64 -2.66 -4.41
CA ILE A 104 10.81 -1.76 -5.20
C ILE A 104 9.71 -1.20 -4.29
N HIS A 105 9.77 0.10 -4.03
CA HIS A 105 8.74 0.79 -3.26
C HIS A 105 7.52 1.15 -4.14
N ARG A 106 6.32 0.92 -3.62
CA ARG A 106 5.04 1.34 -4.22
C ARG A 106 4.10 1.89 -3.16
N LEU A 107 3.10 2.65 -3.59
CA LEU A 107 2.07 3.15 -2.69
C LEU A 107 0.95 2.11 -2.54
N CYS A 108 0.42 2.00 -1.33
CA CYS A 108 -0.74 1.19 -1.00
C CYS A 108 -1.97 1.72 -1.76
N LEU A 109 -2.57 0.85 -2.58
CA LEU A 109 -3.68 1.22 -3.44
C LEU A 109 -4.88 1.77 -2.66
N TRP A 110 -5.15 1.19 -1.48
CA TRP A 110 -6.24 1.67 -0.61
C TRP A 110 -6.00 3.13 -0.18
N HIS A 111 -4.77 3.46 0.22
CA HIS A 111 -4.40 4.81 0.62
C HIS A 111 -4.48 5.81 -0.55
N VAL A 112 -4.04 5.40 -1.73
CA VAL A 112 -4.22 6.17 -2.97
C VAL A 112 -5.71 6.44 -3.22
N GLN A 113 -6.55 5.40 -3.27
CA GLN A 113 -7.99 5.57 -3.48
C GLN A 113 -8.67 6.41 -2.38
N ASN A 114 -8.26 6.25 -1.12
CA ASN A 114 -8.83 6.98 0.01
C ASN A 114 -8.53 8.49 -0.09
N ARG A 115 -7.34 8.88 -0.56
CA ARG A 115 -6.97 10.29 -0.82
C ARG A 115 -7.91 10.95 -1.82
N PHE A 116 -8.34 10.24 -2.86
CA PHE A 116 -9.28 10.77 -3.87
C PHE A 116 -10.74 10.43 -3.60
N ARG A 117 -11.06 9.79 -2.47
CA ARG A 117 -12.39 9.22 -2.18
C ARG A 117 -13.52 10.22 -2.34
N THR A 118 -13.36 11.44 -1.84
CA THR A 118 -14.40 12.48 -1.94
C THR A 118 -14.72 12.83 -3.40
N TYR A 119 -13.68 12.92 -4.25
CA TYR A 119 -13.84 13.20 -5.67
C TYR A 119 -14.40 11.98 -6.42
N LEU A 120 -13.85 10.79 -6.18
CA LEU A 120 -14.35 9.53 -6.76
C LEU A 120 -15.83 9.31 -6.42
N ASN A 121 -16.26 9.63 -5.19
CA ASN A 121 -17.67 9.55 -4.80
C ASN A 121 -18.58 10.51 -5.58
N LYS A 122 -18.07 11.68 -6.00
CA LYS A 122 -18.83 12.58 -6.89
C LYS A 122 -19.00 11.94 -8.26
N LEU A 123 -17.96 11.30 -8.81
CA LEU A 123 -18.05 10.59 -10.09
C LEU A 123 -18.97 9.37 -9.99
N TYR A 124 -18.90 8.61 -8.90
CA TYR A 124 -19.78 7.46 -8.65
C TYR A 124 -21.25 7.86 -8.63
N LYS A 125 -21.58 9.04 -8.08
CA LYS A 125 -22.94 9.59 -8.11
C LYS A 125 -23.30 10.14 -9.49
N ARG A 126 -22.41 10.91 -10.11
CA ARG A 126 -22.63 11.57 -11.41
C ARG A 126 -22.87 10.57 -12.54
N PHE A 127 -22.20 9.41 -12.49
CA PHE A 127 -22.21 8.40 -13.54
C PHE A 127 -22.69 7.03 -13.04
N GLY A 128 -23.56 7.04 -12.02
CA GLY A 128 -24.09 5.81 -11.41
C GLY A 128 -24.92 4.97 -12.39
N ASP A 129 -25.65 5.64 -13.28
CA ASP A 129 -26.45 5.04 -14.36
C ASP A 129 -25.60 4.38 -15.46
N ARG A 130 -24.30 4.70 -15.53
CA ARG A 130 -23.35 4.22 -16.55
C ARG A 130 -22.29 3.28 -15.98
N ASP A 131 -22.48 2.78 -14.76
CA ASP A 131 -21.59 1.86 -14.06
C ASP A 131 -20.14 2.32 -13.96
N PHE A 132 -19.90 3.63 -13.80
CA PHE A 132 -18.54 4.17 -13.70
C PHE A 132 -17.75 3.51 -12.57
N LYS A 133 -18.37 3.31 -11.40
CA LYS A 133 -17.71 2.70 -10.24
C LYS A 133 -17.17 1.30 -10.57
N ALA A 134 -18.00 0.45 -11.18
CA ALA A 134 -17.58 -0.90 -11.53
C ALA A 134 -16.44 -0.90 -12.55
N LYS A 135 -16.50 -0.01 -13.55
CA LYS A 135 -15.46 0.13 -14.59
C LYS A 135 -14.14 0.64 -14.03
N PHE A 136 -14.18 1.70 -13.24
CA PHE A 136 -13.00 2.24 -12.56
C PHE A 136 -12.36 1.19 -11.65
N GLN A 137 -13.15 0.49 -10.83
CA GLN A 137 -12.64 -0.57 -9.96
C GLN A 137 -12.06 -1.74 -10.77
N SER A 138 -12.67 -2.11 -11.89
CA SER A 138 -12.12 -3.14 -12.79
C SER A 138 -10.74 -2.76 -13.31
N ILE A 139 -10.54 -1.52 -13.77
CA ILE A 139 -9.26 -1.05 -14.32
C ILE A 139 -8.16 -1.06 -13.25
N ILE A 140 -8.52 -0.67 -12.04
CA ILE A 140 -7.56 -0.48 -10.93
C ILE A 140 -7.19 -1.81 -10.24
N HIS A 141 -8.07 -2.81 -10.25
CA HIS A 141 -7.86 -4.07 -9.53
C HIS A 141 -7.52 -5.27 -10.43
N HIS A 142 -7.70 -5.18 -11.75
CA HIS A 142 -7.26 -6.26 -12.64
C HIS A 142 -5.75 -6.25 -12.86
N PRO A 143 -5.12 -7.42 -13.03
CA PRO A 143 -3.70 -7.54 -13.34
C PRO A 143 -3.44 -7.19 -14.82
N LEU A 144 -3.63 -5.92 -15.17
CA LEU A 144 -3.35 -5.41 -16.51
C LEU A 144 -1.84 -5.20 -16.68
N THR A 145 -1.33 -5.49 -17.87
CA THR A 145 -0.03 -4.98 -18.30
C THR A 145 -0.08 -3.45 -18.38
N PRO A 146 1.08 -2.74 -18.34
CA PRO A 146 1.08 -1.29 -18.49
C PRO A 146 0.32 -0.81 -19.73
N SER A 147 0.51 -1.44 -20.89
CA SER A 147 -0.20 -1.07 -22.12
C SER A 147 -1.71 -1.29 -22.06
N GLU A 148 -2.16 -2.38 -21.40
CA GLU A 148 -3.59 -2.64 -21.20
C GLU A 148 -4.21 -1.64 -20.23
N PHE A 149 -3.47 -1.27 -19.17
CA PHE A 149 -3.88 -0.24 -18.23
C PHE A 149 -4.07 1.10 -18.94
N GLU A 150 -3.07 1.57 -19.69
CA GLU A 150 -3.15 2.84 -20.44
C GLU A 150 -4.35 2.85 -21.40
N THR A 151 -4.55 1.74 -22.13
CA THR A 151 -5.66 1.60 -23.07
C THR A 151 -7.02 1.66 -22.35
N ALA A 152 -7.15 0.94 -21.23
CA ALA A 152 -8.39 0.90 -20.47
C ALA A 152 -8.67 2.23 -19.74
N TRP A 153 -7.61 2.90 -19.28
CA TRP A 153 -7.67 4.22 -18.65
C TRP A 153 -8.13 5.29 -19.65
N GLU A 154 -7.48 5.37 -20.83
CA GLU A 154 -7.88 6.29 -21.90
C GLU A 154 -9.32 6.04 -22.36
N TRP A 155 -9.71 4.77 -22.56
CA TRP A 155 -11.08 4.41 -22.88
C TRP A 155 -12.09 4.92 -21.84
N MET A 156 -11.76 4.81 -20.55
CA MET A 156 -12.59 5.33 -19.48
C MET A 156 -12.69 6.86 -19.55
N LEU A 157 -11.57 7.56 -19.72
CA LEU A 157 -11.56 9.02 -19.82
C LEU A 157 -12.41 9.53 -20.99
N GLU A 158 -12.35 8.87 -22.15
CA GLU A 158 -13.20 9.17 -23.30
C GLU A 158 -14.68 8.93 -23.01
N LYS A 159 -15.01 7.72 -22.55
CA LYS A 159 -16.39 7.26 -22.32
C LYS A 159 -17.16 8.16 -21.36
N PHE A 160 -16.45 8.73 -20.38
CA PHE A 160 -17.04 9.58 -19.35
C PHE A 160 -16.79 11.08 -19.56
N SER A 161 -16.11 11.46 -20.65
CA SER A 161 -15.74 12.84 -20.97
C SER A 161 -14.92 13.50 -19.84
N LEU A 162 -13.89 12.79 -19.39
CA LEU A 162 -13.03 13.15 -18.26
C LEU A 162 -11.56 13.41 -18.66
N ARG A 163 -11.25 13.49 -19.96
CA ARG A 163 -9.88 13.73 -20.48
C ARG A 163 -9.20 14.95 -19.87
N ASP A 164 -9.96 16.00 -19.55
CA ASP A 164 -9.44 17.25 -18.99
C ASP A 164 -9.51 17.30 -17.46
N ASP A 165 -9.92 16.22 -16.80
CA ASP A 165 -10.04 16.20 -15.35
C ASP A 165 -8.68 16.17 -14.65
N THR A 166 -8.33 17.29 -14.02
CA THR A 166 -7.05 17.45 -13.33
C THR A 166 -6.88 16.51 -12.14
N THR A 167 -7.97 16.09 -11.50
CA THR A 167 -7.90 15.18 -10.35
C THR A 167 -7.56 13.76 -10.81
N LEU A 168 -8.10 13.32 -11.95
CA LEU A 168 -7.76 12.03 -12.53
C LEU A 168 -6.35 12.01 -13.14
N LYS A 169 -5.89 13.11 -13.73
CA LYS A 169 -4.48 13.27 -14.14
C LYS A 169 -3.54 13.10 -12.94
N ASN A 170 -3.82 13.83 -11.85
CA ASN A 170 -3.03 13.70 -10.62
C ASN A 170 -3.08 12.30 -9.99
N LEU A 171 -4.17 11.53 -10.18
CA LEU A 171 -4.26 10.15 -9.71
C LEU A 171 -3.44 9.19 -10.58
N HIS A 172 -3.41 9.43 -11.89
CA HIS A 172 -2.65 8.65 -12.85
C HIS A 172 -1.13 8.83 -12.68
N ASP A 173 -0.70 10.06 -12.40
CA ASP A 173 0.72 10.43 -12.33
C ASP A 173 1.38 10.15 -10.96
N LEU A 174 0.71 9.39 -10.08
CA LEU A 174 1.19 9.04 -8.74
C LEU A 174 2.26 7.95 -8.71
#